data_AF-A0A7C1FY02-F1
#
_entry.id   AF-A0A7C1FY02-F1
#
_cell.length_a   1.000
_cell.length_b   1.000
_cell.length_c   1.000
_cell.angle_alpha   90.00
_cell.angle_beta   90.00
_cell.angle_gamma   90.00
#
_symmetry.space_group_name_H-M   'P 1'
#
loop_
_entity.id
_entity.type
_entity.pdbx_description
1 polymer ?
#
loop_
_entity_poly.entity_id
_entity_poly.type
_entity_poly.pdbx_seq_one_letter_code
_entity_poly.pdbx_strand_id
1 'polypeptide(L)' 'MKYVGAHVSASGGVENAPVNAHAIGAKAFALFTKNQRQWFSKPLTEKSIRLFKE' A
#
# COMPACT_ATOMS: atom_id res chain seq x y z
N MET A 1 -12.26 6.01 -18.80
CA MET A 1 -12.13 6.66 -17.47
C MET A 1 -10.66 6.73 -17.11
N LYS A 2 -10.15 7.87 -16.60
CA LYS A 2 -8.73 8.00 -16.22
C LYS A 2 -8.54 7.61 -14.75
N TYR A 3 -7.49 6.84 -14.46
CA TYR A 3 -7.05 6.51 -13.12
C TYR A 3 -5.83 7.36 -12.77
N VAL A 4 -5.97 8.19 -11.74
CA VAL A 4 -4.94 9.15 -11.33
C VAL A 4 -4.74 9.06 -9.83
N GLY A 5 -3.49 9.14 -9.39
CA GLY A 5 -3.13 9.22 -7.99
C GLY A 5 -1.63 9.31 -7.78
N ALA A 6 -1.18 8.94 -6.59
CA ALA A 6 0.18 9.15 -6.13
C ALA A 6 0.84 7.86 -5.62
N HIS A 7 2.15 7.90 -5.46
CA HIS A 7 2.87 6.91 -4.66
C HIS A 7 2.69 7.27 -3.18
N VAL A 8 1.98 6.42 -2.44
CA VAL A 8 1.58 6.67 -1.04
C VAL A 8 2.35 5.79 -0.06
N SER A 9 2.39 6.21 1.20
CA SER A 9 3.07 5.47 2.26
C SER A 9 2.31 4.21 2.65
N ALA A 10 3.05 3.10 2.80
CA ALA A 10 2.61 1.83 3.39
C ALA A 10 3.24 1.61 4.78
N SER A 11 3.68 2.69 5.44
CA SER A 11 4.27 2.60 6.78
C SER A 11 3.24 2.06 7.78
N GLY A 12 3.65 1.11 8.60
CA GLY A 12 2.77 0.42 9.55
C GLY A 12 1.93 -0.72 8.95
N GLY A 13 1.97 -0.93 7.63
CA GLY A 13 1.22 -2.00 6.95
C GLY A 13 0.82 -1.62 5.53
N VAL A 14 0.78 -2.59 4.61
CA VAL A 14 0.36 -2.33 3.22
C VAL A 14 -1.11 -1.92 3.14
N GLU A 15 -1.94 -2.40 4.07
CA GLU A 15 -3.35 -2.04 4.27
C GLU A 15 -3.58 -0.53 4.50
N ASN A 16 -2.56 0.21 4.91
CA ASN A 16 -2.66 1.66 5.10
C ASN A 16 -2.57 2.43 3.76
N ALA A 17 -1.99 1.84 2.71
CA ALA A 17 -1.82 2.53 1.43
C ALA A 17 -3.15 2.87 0.74
N PRO A 18 -4.16 1.97 0.64
CA PRO A 18 -5.48 2.31 0.13
C PRO A 18 -6.14 3.45 0.93
N VAL A 19 -6.06 3.42 2.27
CA VAL A 19 -6.62 4.46 3.15
C VAL A 19 -5.96 5.82 2.86
N ASN A 20 -4.63 5.85 2.76
CA ASN A 20 -3.88 7.07 2.44
C ASN A 20 -4.19 7.60 1.03
N ALA A 21 -4.36 6.71 0.05
CA ALA A 21 -4.76 7.08 -1.31
C ALA A 21 -6.18 7.68 -1.34
N HIS A 22 -7.11 7.09 -0.58
CA HIS A 22 -8.45 7.60 -0.45
C HIS A 22 -8.49 8.99 0.18
N ALA A 23 -7.69 9.23 1.23
CA ALA A 23 -7.61 10.51 1.92
C ALA A 23 -7.19 11.69 1.02
N ILE A 24 -6.48 11.42 -0.08
CA ILE A 24 -6.07 12.43 -1.07
C ILE A 24 -6.97 12.47 -2.32
N GLY A 25 -8.09 11.73 -2.32
CA GLY A 25 -9.02 11.67 -3.45
C GLY A 25 -8.49 10.92 -4.68
N ALA A 26 -7.50 10.05 -4.51
CA ALA A 26 -6.91 9.30 -5.62
C ALA A 26 -7.82 8.17 -6.10
N LYS A 27 -7.79 7.91 -7.41
CA LYS A 27 -8.50 6.79 -8.08
C LYS A 27 -7.59 5.60 -8.40
N ALA A 28 -6.29 5.77 -8.25
CA ALA A 28 -5.26 4.73 -8.30
C ALA A 28 -4.12 5.12 -7.35
N PHE A 29 -3.24 4.20 -7.01
CA PHE A 29 -2.09 4.50 -6.17
C PHE A 29 -0.95 3.52 -6.45
N ALA A 30 0.24 3.89 -6.00
CA ALA A 30 1.40 3.01 -5.95
C ALA A 30 1.93 2.93 -4.51
N LEU A 31 2.61 1.84 -4.17
CA LEU A 31 3.26 1.62 -2.88
C LEU A 31 4.49 0.72 -3.05
N PHE A 32 5.34 0.68 -2.02
CA PHE A 32 6.30 -0.40 -1.85
C PHE A 32 5.72 -1.52 -0.98
N THR A 33 5.96 -2.77 -1.36
CA THR A 33 5.58 -3.97 -0.58
C THR A 33 6.65 -4.42 0.40
N LYS A 34 7.86 -3.85 0.31
CA LYS A 34 9.00 -4.13 1.19
C LYS A 34 9.93 -2.93 1.33
N ASN A 35 10.82 -2.98 2.33
CA ASN A 35 11.90 -2.02 2.48
C ASN A 35 12.94 -2.18 1.34
N GLN A 36 13.22 -1.10 0.60
CA GLN A 36 14.16 -1.10 -0.53
C GLN A 36 15.64 -1.28 -0.14
N ARG A 37 15.99 -1.11 1.14
CA ARG A 37 17.36 -1.27 1.66
C ARG A 37 17.70 -2.72 2.04
N GLN A 38 16.72 -3.63 1.98
CA GLN A 38 16.88 -5.03 2.36
C GLN A 38 16.74 -5.94 1.14
N TRP A 39 17.62 -6.94 1.06
CA TRP A 39 17.55 -8.00 0.05
C TRP A 39 16.34 -8.91 0.30
N PHE A 40 16.24 -9.44 1.51
CA PHE A 40 15.15 -10.31 1.96
C PHE A 40 14.18 -9.56 2.87
N SER A 41 12.88 -9.76 2.66
CA SER A 41 11.82 -9.26 3.52
C SER A 41 11.00 -10.41 4.08
N LYS A 42 10.48 -10.25 5.29
CA LYS A 42 9.50 -11.21 5.83
C LYS A 42 8.28 -11.28 4.90
N PRO A 43 7.66 -12.46 4.75
CA PRO A 43 6.39 -12.57 4.05
C PRO A 43 5.33 -11.64 4.67
N LEU A 44 4.40 -11.15 3.85
CA LEU A 44 3.23 -10.44 4.35
C LEU A 44 2.39 -11.40 5.20
N THR A 45 1.86 -10.89 6.31
CA THR A 45 0.98 -11.68 7.17
C THR A 45 -0.39 -11.84 6.50
N GLU A 46 -1.07 -12.95 6.78
CA GLU A 46 -2.44 -13.17 6.30
C GLU A 46 -3.38 -12.04 6.72
N LYS A 47 -3.20 -11.52 7.94
CA LYS A 47 -3.93 -10.36 8.45
C LYS A 47 -3.76 -9.13 7.55
N SER A 48 -2.52 -8.77 7.20
CA SER A 48 -2.22 -7.60 6.36
C SER A 48 -2.76 -7.79 4.94
N ILE A 49 -2.63 -9.00 4.39
CA ILE A 49 -3.21 -9.35 3.08
C ILE A 49 -4.73 -9.23 3.08
N ARG A 50 -5.40 -9.70 4.15
CA ARG A 50 -6.86 -9.59 4.30
C ARG A 50 -7.28 -8.13 4.39
N LEU A 51 -6.66 -7.36 5.29
CA LEU A 51 -6.99 -5.94 5.50
C LEU A 51 -6.73 -5.09 4.25
N PHE A 52 -5.76 -5.43 3.41
CA PHE A 52 -5.55 -4.72 2.14
C PHE A 52 -6.68 -4.93 1.12
N LYS A 53 -7.43 -6.03 1.22
CA LYS A 53 -8.50 -6.39 0.28
C LYS A 53 -9.88 -5.90 0.72
N GLU A 54 -10.04 -5.55 1.99
CA GLU A 54 -11.26 -5.00 2.59
C GLU A 54 -11.36 -3.49 2.30
#